data_AF-A0YQK9-F1
#
_entry.id   AF-A0YQK9-F1
#
_cell.length_a   1.000
_cell.length_b   1.000
_cell.length_c   1.000
_cell.angle_alpha   90.00
_cell.angle_beta   90.00
_cell.angle_gamma   90.00
#
_symmetry.space_group_name_H-M   'P 1'
#
loop_
_entity.id
_entity.type
_entity.pdbx_description
1 polymer ?
#
loop_
_entity_poly.entity_id
_entity_poly.type
_entity_poly.pdbx_seq_one_letter_code
_entity_poly.pdbx_strand_id
1 'polypeptide(L)'
;MSSVKKSPQLHFNLSEPNFTILHCLGLAGLAMSLKQIEKQYPLPAQRPGKLNWCVDSRNIDLYWQGQDSLALDWLFKESFKIDQRGLISFTGLNPESMPLPTQIVNHQCLTNSSFLQHNKFFKSGGVASESITVDEIPIEVKYKRAVSYAHQNFAPKICDPQGNLYQEPIQIVSWLYPGAIVRHAAAEKSTKIEETVEQAIALLYAPVACIYYLVRSRIHNQKAQYAVVIPVITNLESYALQRLELNHLSYQELYVTGTGDAGLKSLYYLATSQTTDPNKIQKCKVIVYGTFTWSKQQKVRGDVKLIKSTVAVNHHYQLIHHLFPNRAVKPKKKVLLL
;
A
#
# COMPACT_ATOMS: atom_id res chain seq x y z
N MET A 1 -17.53 -32.61 24.80
CA MET A 1 -18.15 -31.33 24.39
C MET A 1 -17.69 -31.02 22.98
N SER A 2 -18.54 -31.20 21.98
CA SER A 2 -18.23 -30.90 20.58
C SER A 2 -18.08 -29.39 20.41
N SER A 3 -16.86 -28.90 20.16
CA SER A 3 -16.66 -27.51 19.75
C SER A 3 -17.32 -27.32 18.38
N VAL A 4 -18.50 -26.72 18.36
CA VAL A 4 -19.09 -26.21 17.12
C VAL A 4 -18.08 -25.21 16.58
N LYS A 5 -17.39 -25.55 15.48
CA LYS A 5 -16.53 -24.60 14.77
C LYS A 5 -17.44 -23.48 14.29
N LYS A 6 -17.34 -22.33 14.95
CA LYS A 6 -18.05 -21.12 14.55
C LYS A 6 -17.57 -20.75 13.14
N SER A 7 -18.49 -20.55 12.19
CA SER A 7 -18.13 -20.06 10.86
C SER A 7 -17.53 -18.65 10.98
N PRO A 8 -16.49 -18.32 10.20
CA PRO A 8 -15.97 -16.96 10.16
C PRO A 8 -17.06 -16.00 9.65
N GLN A 9 -17.03 -14.75 10.12
CA GLN A 9 -17.87 -13.70 9.56
C GLN A 9 -17.34 -13.22 8.21
N LEU A 10 -16.03 -13.24 8.01
CA LEU A 10 -15.39 -12.99 6.72
C LEU A 10 -14.29 -14.01 6.48
N HIS A 11 -14.28 -14.59 5.28
CA HIS A 11 -13.26 -15.51 4.80
C HIS A 11 -12.61 -14.93 3.54
N PHE A 12 -11.29 -14.97 3.49
CA PHE A 12 -10.52 -14.53 2.33
C PHE A 12 -9.55 -15.63 1.90
N ASN A 13 -9.43 -15.86 0.59
CA ASN A 13 -8.49 -16.82 0.02
C ASN A 13 -7.70 -16.18 -1.13
N LEU A 14 -6.37 -16.36 -1.13
CA LEU A 14 -5.50 -15.87 -2.21
C LEU A 14 -5.83 -16.45 -3.60
N SER A 15 -6.52 -17.58 -3.64
CA SER A 15 -6.87 -18.33 -4.85
C SER A 15 -8.25 -17.99 -5.39
N GLU A 16 -8.95 -17.04 -4.79
CA GLU A 16 -10.28 -16.63 -5.24
C GLU A 16 -10.23 -16.26 -6.74
N PRO A 17 -11.03 -16.92 -7.61
CA PRO A 17 -10.97 -16.69 -9.05
C PRO A 17 -11.22 -15.24 -9.46
N ASN A 18 -12.00 -14.52 -8.68
CA ASN A 18 -12.38 -13.13 -8.95
C ASN A 18 -11.35 -12.12 -8.40
N PHE A 19 -10.25 -12.58 -7.79
CA PHE A 19 -9.23 -11.71 -7.22
C PHE A 19 -8.19 -11.31 -8.29
N THR A 20 -8.16 -10.02 -8.60
CA THR A 20 -7.03 -9.40 -9.30
C THR A 20 -5.77 -9.36 -8.43
N ILE A 21 -4.61 -9.10 -9.04
CA ILE A 21 -3.33 -8.91 -8.33
C ILE A 21 -3.46 -7.87 -7.20
N LEU A 22 -4.29 -6.83 -7.39
CA LEU A 22 -4.49 -5.80 -6.37
C LEU A 22 -5.28 -6.32 -5.17
N HIS A 23 -6.26 -7.21 -5.38
CA HIS A 23 -6.99 -7.88 -4.30
C HIS A 23 -6.03 -8.77 -3.49
N CYS A 24 -5.21 -9.59 -4.15
CA CYS A 24 -4.22 -10.43 -3.48
C CYS A 24 -3.20 -9.60 -2.68
N LEU A 25 -2.75 -8.47 -3.23
CA LEU A 25 -1.90 -7.52 -2.51
C LEU A 25 -2.63 -6.92 -1.29
N GLY A 26 -3.91 -6.64 -1.46
CA GLY A 26 -4.83 -6.26 -0.41
C GLY A 26 -4.86 -7.21 0.78
N LEU A 27 -5.07 -8.49 0.51
CA LEU A 27 -5.03 -9.52 1.54
C LEU A 27 -3.70 -9.56 2.28
N ALA A 28 -2.58 -9.40 1.57
CA ALA A 28 -1.29 -9.28 2.22
C ALA A 28 -1.21 -8.06 3.16
N GLY A 29 -1.75 -6.91 2.74
CA GLY A 29 -1.83 -5.71 3.57
C GLY A 29 -2.70 -5.87 4.82
N LEU A 30 -3.79 -6.64 4.70
CA LEU A 30 -4.66 -7.02 5.82
C LEU A 30 -3.90 -7.95 6.77
N ALA A 31 -3.31 -9.03 6.27
CA ALA A 31 -2.51 -9.96 7.07
C ALA A 31 -1.39 -9.25 7.85
N MET A 32 -0.68 -8.33 7.19
CA MET A 32 0.34 -7.49 7.83
C MET A 32 -0.25 -6.65 8.96
N SER A 33 -1.37 -5.98 8.73
CA SER A 33 -2.04 -5.15 9.74
C SER A 33 -2.51 -5.97 10.94
N LEU A 34 -3.16 -7.11 10.70
CA LEU A 34 -3.62 -8.03 11.75
C LEU A 34 -2.45 -8.51 12.61
N LYS A 35 -1.33 -8.94 12.00
CA LYS A 35 -0.13 -9.38 12.74
C LYS A 35 0.46 -8.28 13.64
N GLN A 36 0.39 -7.01 13.24
CA GLN A 36 0.91 -5.91 14.06
C GLN A 36 -0.10 -5.47 15.14
N ILE A 37 -1.40 -5.47 14.83
CA ILE A 37 -2.47 -5.22 15.81
C ILE A 37 -2.45 -6.30 16.90
N GLU A 38 -2.16 -7.56 16.54
CA GLU A 38 -2.03 -8.64 17.52
C GLU A 38 -0.96 -8.36 18.57
N LYS A 39 0.16 -7.74 18.18
CA LYS A 39 1.22 -7.38 19.14
C LYS A 39 0.77 -6.27 20.09
N GLN A 40 -0.04 -5.32 19.61
CA GLN A 40 -0.56 -4.20 20.41
C GLN A 40 -1.69 -4.65 21.34
N TYR A 41 -2.54 -5.56 20.86
CA TYR A 41 -3.72 -6.06 21.55
C TYR A 41 -3.72 -7.59 21.52
N PRO A 42 -2.88 -8.29 22.29
CA PRO A 42 -2.70 -9.74 22.19
C PRO A 42 -3.96 -10.54 22.55
N LEU A 43 -4.83 -10.02 23.40
CA LEU A 43 -6.03 -10.74 23.83
C LEU A 43 -7.26 -10.26 23.05
N PRO A 44 -8.10 -11.16 22.49
CA PRO A 44 -9.33 -10.77 21.81
C PRO A 44 -10.26 -9.91 22.67
N ALA A 45 -10.25 -10.09 23.99
CA ALA A 45 -11.04 -9.29 24.92
C ALA A 45 -10.71 -7.79 24.92
N GLN A 46 -9.53 -7.39 24.42
CA GLN A 46 -9.11 -5.99 24.28
C GLN A 46 -9.66 -5.34 23.00
N ARG A 47 -10.29 -6.14 22.12
CA ARG A 47 -10.73 -5.73 20.79
C ARG A 47 -12.27 -5.75 20.74
N PRO A 48 -12.92 -4.78 20.06
CA PRO A 48 -14.37 -4.75 19.96
C PRO A 48 -14.94 -6.04 19.35
N GLY A 49 -16.09 -6.49 19.89
CA GLY A 49 -16.70 -7.75 19.48
C GLY A 49 -15.86 -9.00 19.74
N LYS A 50 -14.83 -8.92 20.60
CA LYS A 50 -13.82 -9.99 20.76
C LYS A 50 -13.20 -10.40 19.43
N LEU A 51 -12.96 -9.42 18.55
CA LEU A 51 -12.42 -9.63 17.21
C LEU A 51 -11.16 -10.50 17.26
N ASN A 52 -11.17 -11.60 16.54
CA ASN A 52 -10.08 -12.54 16.44
C ASN A 52 -9.92 -12.97 14.98
N TRP A 53 -8.76 -13.54 14.66
CA TRP A 53 -8.46 -13.95 13.30
C TRP A 53 -7.59 -15.20 13.25
N CYS A 54 -7.62 -15.87 12.11
CA CYS A 54 -6.62 -16.85 11.72
C CYS A 54 -6.01 -16.39 10.40
N VAL A 55 -4.69 -16.37 10.33
CA VAL A 55 -3.95 -16.01 9.12
C VAL A 55 -3.00 -17.16 8.82
N ASP A 56 -3.09 -17.72 7.62
CA ASP A 56 -2.13 -18.69 7.11
C ASP A 56 -1.53 -18.18 5.78
N SER A 57 -0.72 -19.02 5.13
CA SER A 57 -0.07 -18.69 3.86
C SER A 57 -1.01 -18.19 2.75
N ARG A 58 -2.28 -18.56 2.75
CA ARG A 58 -3.24 -18.25 1.67
C ARG A 58 -4.60 -17.77 2.16
N ASN A 59 -4.94 -17.94 3.43
CA ASN A 59 -6.25 -17.64 3.97
C ASN A 59 -6.18 -16.60 5.10
N ILE A 60 -7.26 -15.82 5.21
CA ILE A 60 -7.54 -14.98 6.37
C ILE A 60 -8.99 -15.25 6.77
N ASP A 61 -9.18 -15.63 8.03
CA ASP A 61 -10.51 -15.75 8.64
C ASP A 61 -10.65 -14.70 9.73
N LEU A 62 -11.78 -13.99 9.74
CA LEU A 62 -12.12 -13.02 10.78
C LEU A 62 -13.35 -13.49 11.57
N TYR A 63 -13.25 -13.38 12.89
CA TYR A 63 -14.25 -13.82 13.84
C TYR A 63 -14.59 -12.69 14.82
N TRP A 64 -15.86 -12.38 15.02
CA TRP A 64 -16.29 -11.45 16.07
C TRP A 64 -17.68 -11.77 16.62
N GLN A 65 -18.15 -10.94 17.55
CA GLN A 65 -19.43 -11.00 18.24
C GLN A 65 -20.08 -9.60 18.21
N GLY A 66 -21.39 -9.54 18.12
CA GLY A 66 -22.11 -8.28 18.03
C GLY A 66 -22.10 -7.70 16.62
N GLN A 67 -22.19 -6.38 16.50
CA GLN A 67 -22.35 -5.67 15.23
C GLN A 67 -21.06 -5.64 14.40
N ASP A 68 -21.18 -5.91 13.10
CA ASP A 68 -20.07 -5.93 12.16
C ASP A 68 -19.43 -4.54 12.01
N SER A 69 -20.27 -3.50 11.96
CA SER A 69 -19.81 -2.12 11.80
C SER A 69 -18.86 -1.70 12.92
N LEU A 70 -19.13 -2.11 14.16
CA LEU A 70 -18.32 -1.77 15.33
C LEU A 70 -16.96 -2.49 15.32
N ALA A 71 -16.93 -3.76 14.93
CA ALA A 71 -15.68 -4.52 14.80
C ALA A 71 -14.81 -3.97 13.64
N LEU A 72 -15.43 -3.72 12.48
CA LEU A 72 -14.73 -3.28 11.27
C LEU A 72 -14.30 -1.81 11.34
N ASP A 73 -15.11 -0.92 11.91
CA ASP A 73 -14.74 0.49 12.11
C ASP A 73 -13.50 0.61 13.01
N TRP A 74 -13.47 -0.16 14.10
CA TRP A 74 -12.28 -0.24 14.95
C TRP A 74 -11.07 -0.80 14.19
N LEU A 75 -11.24 -1.92 13.48
CA LEU A 75 -10.14 -2.54 12.71
C LEU A 75 -9.55 -1.57 11.68
N PHE A 76 -10.40 -0.82 10.97
CA PHE A 76 -9.94 0.16 9.99
C PHE A 76 -9.24 1.34 10.65
N LYS A 77 -9.78 1.91 11.74
CA LYS A 77 -9.12 2.99 12.48
C LYS A 77 -7.78 2.57 13.06
N GLU A 78 -7.69 1.35 13.55
CA GLU A 78 -6.45 0.79 14.07
C GLU A 78 -5.43 0.47 12.96
N SER A 79 -5.87 0.09 11.77
CA SER A 79 -4.98 -0.21 10.65
C SER A 79 -4.48 1.05 9.94
N PHE A 80 -5.35 2.05 9.84
CA PHE A 80 -5.16 3.27 9.05
C PHE A 80 -4.97 4.49 9.96
N LYS A 81 -3.83 4.56 10.67
CA LYS A 81 -3.54 5.67 11.59
C LYS A 81 -2.92 6.88 10.88
N ILE A 82 -2.84 7.98 11.60
CA ILE A 82 -2.07 9.19 11.26
C ILE A 82 -1.18 9.48 12.46
N ASP A 83 0.09 9.75 12.24
CA ASP A 83 1.02 10.08 13.33
C ASP A 83 0.90 11.55 13.76
N GLN A 84 1.66 11.93 14.81
CA GLN A 84 1.65 13.30 15.33
C GLN A 84 2.16 14.35 14.31
N ARG A 85 2.96 13.93 13.32
CA ARG A 85 3.47 14.79 12.24
C ARG A 85 2.46 14.96 11.10
N GLY A 86 1.35 14.24 11.13
CA GLY A 86 0.37 14.19 10.04
C GLY A 86 0.80 13.27 8.89
N LEU A 87 1.71 12.32 9.12
CA LEU A 87 2.06 11.27 8.17
C LEU A 87 1.05 10.13 8.25
N ILE A 88 0.81 9.47 7.11
CA ILE A 88 -0.05 8.28 7.09
C ILE A 88 0.77 7.14 7.71
N SER A 89 0.20 6.52 8.73
CA SER A 89 0.88 5.53 9.57
C SER A 89 0.11 4.22 9.48
N PHE A 90 0.52 3.34 8.56
CA PHE A 90 -0.09 2.02 8.41
C PHE A 90 0.45 1.08 9.47
N THR A 91 -0.42 0.58 10.35
CA THR A 91 -0.03 -0.33 11.43
C THR A 91 0.66 -1.58 10.90
N GLY A 92 0.20 -2.12 9.76
CA GLY A 92 0.83 -3.26 9.10
C GLY A 92 2.28 -3.06 8.66
N LEU A 93 2.75 -1.81 8.54
CA LEU A 93 4.14 -1.49 8.21
C LEU A 93 5.03 -1.24 9.43
N ASN A 94 4.54 -1.43 10.66
CA ASN A 94 5.30 -1.16 11.89
C ASN A 94 6.03 0.21 11.87
N PRO A 95 5.28 1.32 11.80
CA PRO A 95 5.81 2.66 11.56
C PRO A 95 6.82 3.11 12.62
N GLU A 96 6.73 2.61 13.85
CA GLU A 96 7.68 2.89 14.94
C GLU A 96 9.11 2.44 14.61
N SER A 97 9.25 1.35 13.84
CA SER A 97 10.54 0.83 13.39
C SER A 97 11.01 1.42 12.05
N MET A 98 10.13 2.13 11.34
CA MET A 98 10.41 2.63 10.00
C MET A 98 11.18 3.96 10.06
N PRO A 99 12.31 4.11 9.36
CA PRO A 99 13.00 5.39 9.24
C PRO A 99 12.08 6.49 8.69
N LEU A 100 12.18 7.70 9.24
CA LEU A 100 11.38 8.86 8.85
C LEU A 100 11.40 9.13 7.32
N PRO A 101 12.54 9.04 6.60
CA PRO A 101 12.54 9.25 5.15
C PRO A 101 11.63 8.27 4.39
N THR A 102 11.59 7.00 4.82
CA THR A 102 10.70 5.98 4.23
C THR A 102 9.24 6.28 4.52
N GLN A 103 8.92 6.72 5.75
CA GLN A 103 7.56 7.14 6.11
C GLN A 103 7.09 8.31 5.22
N ILE A 104 7.94 9.32 5.02
CA ILE A 104 7.63 10.47 4.18
C ILE A 104 7.41 10.06 2.72
N VAL A 105 8.27 9.20 2.16
CA VAL A 105 8.11 8.72 0.77
C VAL A 105 6.83 7.92 0.59
N ASN A 106 6.50 7.00 1.51
CA ASN A 106 5.25 6.25 1.48
C ASN A 106 4.05 7.22 1.49
N HIS A 107 4.05 8.17 2.42
CA HIS A 107 3.01 9.19 2.53
C HIS A 107 2.87 10.04 1.26
N GLN A 108 3.97 10.53 0.68
CA GLN A 108 3.95 11.32 -0.55
C GLN A 108 3.45 10.50 -1.74
N CYS A 109 3.84 9.23 -1.86
CA CYS A 109 3.35 8.37 -2.94
C CYS A 109 1.83 8.16 -2.86
N LEU A 110 1.30 7.97 -1.64
CA LEU A 110 -0.14 7.82 -1.40
C LEU A 110 -0.91 9.09 -1.77
N THR A 111 -0.49 10.24 -1.23
CA THR A 111 -1.24 11.50 -1.30
C THR A 111 -1.01 12.28 -2.58
N ASN A 112 0.17 12.14 -3.20
CA ASN A 112 0.50 12.92 -4.40
C ASN A 112 0.33 12.12 -5.68
N SER A 113 0.11 10.80 -5.66
CA SER A 113 0.21 10.00 -6.89
C SER A 113 -0.78 8.85 -7.07
N SER A 114 -1.27 8.22 -6.01
CA SER A 114 -1.99 6.94 -6.14
C SER A 114 -3.37 6.98 -5.48
N PHE A 115 -3.54 6.32 -4.34
CA PHE A 115 -4.83 6.04 -3.70
C PHE A 115 -5.51 7.30 -3.16
N LEU A 116 -4.75 8.34 -2.77
CA LEU A 116 -5.29 9.49 -2.04
C LEU A 116 -5.05 10.83 -2.76
N GLN A 117 -4.98 10.81 -4.10
CA GLN A 117 -4.64 11.99 -4.87
C GLN A 117 -5.68 13.13 -4.78
N HIS A 118 -6.95 12.79 -4.58
CA HIS A 118 -8.03 13.76 -4.62
C HIS A 118 -8.40 14.23 -3.20
N ASN A 119 -8.50 15.55 -3.01
CA ASN A 119 -8.82 16.17 -1.71
C ASN A 119 -10.15 15.72 -1.10
N LYS A 120 -11.05 15.11 -1.88
CA LYS A 120 -12.29 14.51 -1.38
C LYS A 120 -12.05 13.31 -0.45
N PHE A 121 -10.95 12.59 -0.67
CA PHE A 121 -10.61 11.37 0.05
C PHE A 121 -9.41 11.55 0.99
N PHE A 122 -8.82 12.75 0.99
CA PHE A 122 -7.68 13.15 1.81
C PHE A 122 -7.86 14.60 2.28
N LYS A 123 -8.03 14.78 3.59
CA LYS A 123 -8.13 16.10 4.19
C LYS A 123 -6.76 16.56 4.66
N SER A 124 -6.26 17.64 4.06
CA SER A 124 -4.96 18.20 4.44
C SER A 124 -5.07 19.21 5.59
N GLY A 125 -4.08 19.18 6.49
CA GLY A 125 -3.86 20.17 7.54
C GLY A 125 -2.80 21.21 7.20
N GLY A 126 -2.48 21.38 5.91
CA GLY A 126 -1.41 22.26 5.43
C GLY A 126 -0.12 21.50 5.08
N VAL A 127 0.92 22.26 4.73
CA VAL A 127 2.23 21.72 4.35
C VAL A 127 3.14 21.70 5.58
N ALA A 128 3.76 20.55 5.85
CA ALA A 128 4.85 20.39 6.80
C ALA A 128 6.19 20.31 6.07
N SER A 129 7.27 20.55 6.81
CA SER A 129 8.64 20.40 6.36
C SER A 129 9.44 19.69 7.44
N GLU A 130 10.24 18.71 7.03
CA GLU A 130 11.13 17.94 7.90
C GLU A 130 12.54 18.00 7.33
N SER A 131 13.55 18.06 8.19
CA SER A 131 14.95 17.99 7.79
C SER A 131 15.43 16.54 7.94
N ILE A 132 15.88 15.92 6.85
CA ILE A 132 16.48 14.58 6.86
C ILE A 132 17.96 14.66 6.48
N THR A 133 18.78 13.83 7.09
CA THR A 133 20.22 13.75 6.76
C THR A 133 20.46 12.64 5.75
N VAL A 134 21.13 12.96 4.65
CA VAL A 134 21.49 12.01 3.58
C VAL A 134 22.96 12.26 3.22
N ASP A 135 23.82 11.26 3.39
CA ASP A 135 25.28 11.40 3.26
C ASP A 135 25.83 12.64 4.00
N GLU A 136 25.42 12.80 5.27
CA GLU A 136 25.80 13.95 6.12
C GLU A 136 25.28 15.33 5.63
N ILE A 137 24.50 15.36 4.55
CA ILE A 137 23.93 16.59 4.02
C ILE A 137 22.47 16.70 4.53
N PRO A 138 22.11 17.79 5.24
CA PRO A 138 20.72 18.04 5.60
C PRO A 138 19.93 18.41 4.34
N ILE A 139 18.80 17.73 4.13
CA ILE A 139 17.86 17.94 3.04
C ILE A 139 16.50 18.24 3.65
N GLU A 140 15.94 19.39 3.27
CA GLU A 140 14.56 19.74 3.62
C GLU A 140 13.58 18.97 2.71
N VAL A 141 12.61 18.29 3.30
CA VAL A 141 11.56 17.56 2.59
C VAL A 141 10.19 18.04 3.04
N LYS A 142 9.35 18.41 2.06
CA LYS A 142 8.01 18.93 2.29
C LYS A 142 6.92 17.91 1.99
N TYR A 143 5.85 17.90 2.75
CA TYR A 143 4.69 17.03 2.51
C TYR A 143 3.39 17.65 3.03
N LYS A 144 2.25 17.13 2.55
CA LYS A 144 0.91 17.59 2.97
C LYS A 144 0.49 16.84 4.22
N ARG A 145 0.37 17.51 5.37
CA ARG A 145 -0.11 16.86 6.60
C ARG A 145 -1.51 16.29 6.40
N ALA A 146 -1.72 15.04 6.79
CA ALA A 146 -3.01 14.39 6.86
C ALA A 146 -3.74 14.80 8.14
N VAL A 147 -5.01 15.16 8.02
CA VAL A 147 -5.94 15.30 9.15
C VAL A 147 -6.88 14.09 9.21
N SER A 148 -7.33 13.63 8.04
CA SER A 148 -8.11 12.41 7.89
C SER A 148 -8.04 11.91 6.45
N TYR A 149 -8.34 10.64 6.24
CA TYR A 149 -8.46 10.06 4.89
C TYR A 149 -9.52 8.95 4.84
N ALA A 150 -9.99 8.64 3.63
CA ALA A 150 -11.18 7.82 3.41
C ALA A 150 -11.12 6.41 4.00
N HIS A 151 -9.92 5.81 4.11
CA HIS A 151 -9.77 4.43 4.57
C HIS A 151 -10.17 4.26 6.05
N GLN A 152 -10.02 5.32 6.85
CA GLN A 152 -10.32 5.32 8.28
C GLN A 152 -11.81 5.20 8.58
N ASN A 153 -12.67 5.59 7.63
CA ASN A 153 -14.11 5.67 7.81
C ASN A 153 -14.83 4.85 6.73
N PHE A 154 -14.30 3.67 6.43
CA PHE A 154 -14.83 2.81 5.37
C PHE A 154 -15.97 1.90 5.82
N ALA A 155 -16.11 1.60 7.12
CA ALA A 155 -17.16 0.71 7.64
C ALA A 155 -18.59 1.11 7.21
N PRO A 156 -18.99 2.41 7.21
CA PRO A 156 -20.30 2.82 6.70
C PRO A 156 -20.53 2.58 5.20
N LYS A 157 -19.50 2.17 4.43
CA LYS A 157 -19.62 1.79 3.02
C LYS A 157 -19.91 0.31 2.80
N ILE A 158 -19.66 -0.51 3.80
CA ILE A 158 -19.79 -1.98 3.72
C ILE A 158 -20.83 -2.53 4.70
N CYS A 159 -21.36 -1.69 5.60
CA CYS A 159 -22.41 -2.03 6.54
C CYS A 159 -23.70 -1.26 6.29
N ASP A 160 -24.83 -1.90 6.57
CA ASP A 160 -26.17 -1.30 6.63
C ASP A 160 -26.33 -0.35 7.84
N PRO A 161 -27.39 0.47 7.89
CA PRO A 161 -27.68 1.33 9.04
C PRO A 161 -27.89 0.59 10.37
N GLN A 162 -28.20 -0.71 10.33
CA GLN A 162 -28.37 -1.58 11.50
C GLN A 162 -27.03 -2.12 12.02
N GLY A 163 -25.95 -1.93 11.25
CA GLY A 163 -24.58 -2.31 11.59
C GLY A 163 -24.15 -3.69 11.09
N ASN A 164 -24.90 -4.32 10.19
CA ASN A 164 -24.54 -5.61 9.59
C ASN A 164 -23.88 -5.42 8.22
N LEU A 165 -23.05 -6.37 7.80
CA LEU A 165 -22.46 -6.37 6.46
C LEU A 165 -23.52 -6.46 5.36
N TYR A 166 -23.34 -5.68 4.30
CA TYR A 166 -24.13 -5.85 3.08
C TYR A 166 -23.90 -7.24 2.50
N GLN A 167 -24.99 -7.89 2.12
CA GLN A 167 -24.96 -9.18 1.42
C GLN A 167 -24.82 -8.99 -0.10
N GLU A 168 -25.29 -7.86 -0.61
CA GLU A 168 -25.20 -7.50 -2.02
C GLU A 168 -23.88 -6.80 -2.35
N PRO A 169 -23.36 -6.96 -3.57
CA PRO A 169 -22.19 -6.23 -4.04
C PRO A 169 -22.33 -4.71 -3.87
N ILE A 170 -21.22 -4.06 -3.55
CA ILE A 170 -21.15 -2.62 -3.34
C ILE A 170 -20.41 -1.94 -4.49
N GLN A 171 -20.83 -0.73 -4.81
CA GLN A 171 -20.16 0.07 -5.82
C GLN A 171 -18.78 0.54 -5.33
N ILE A 172 -17.74 0.24 -6.10
CA ILE A 172 -16.38 0.70 -5.82
C ILE A 172 -16.14 2.11 -6.34
N VAL A 173 -15.44 2.87 -5.51
CA VAL A 173 -14.98 4.23 -5.76
C VAL A 173 -13.52 4.22 -6.24
N SER A 174 -13.18 5.14 -7.14
CA SER A 174 -11.91 5.13 -7.88
C SER A 174 -10.63 5.21 -7.03
N TRP A 175 -10.71 5.66 -5.77
CA TRP A 175 -9.58 5.70 -4.86
C TRP A 175 -9.23 4.32 -4.26
N LEU A 176 -10.21 3.42 -4.16
CA LEU A 176 -10.04 2.06 -3.64
C LEU A 176 -9.39 1.15 -4.69
N TYR A 177 -9.73 1.39 -5.97
CA TYR A 177 -9.10 0.75 -7.11
C TYR A 177 -8.52 1.82 -8.05
N PRO A 178 -7.30 2.32 -7.80
CA PRO A 178 -6.69 3.31 -8.68
C PRO A 178 -6.76 2.84 -10.13
N GLY A 179 -7.23 3.72 -11.01
CA GLY A 179 -7.39 3.50 -12.45
C GLY A 179 -8.38 2.42 -12.89
N ALA A 180 -9.32 2.05 -12.03
CA ALA A 180 -10.66 1.69 -12.48
C ALA A 180 -11.33 2.97 -13.02
N ILE A 181 -11.51 3.06 -14.34
CA ILE A 181 -12.24 4.15 -14.98
C ILE A 181 -13.60 3.60 -15.38
N VAL A 182 -14.67 4.27 -14.94
CA VAL A 182 -16.03 4.10 -15.48
C VAL A 182 -15.95 4.41 -16.98
N ARG A 183 -16.05 3.39 -17.82
CA ARG A 183 -15.99 3.54 -19.28
C ARG A 183 -17.26 4.30 -19.70
N HIS A 184 -17.15 5.59 -19.99
CA HIS A 184 -18.19 6.48 -20.54
C HIS A 184 -19.16 7.13 -19.52
N ALA A 185 -19.07 8.47 -19.40
CA ALA A 185 -19.97 9.30 -18.59
C ALA A 185 -21.43 9.33 -19.08
N ALA A 186 -21.72 8.86 -20.30
CA ALA A 186 -23.08 8.74 -20.82
C ALA A 186 -23.80 7.46 -20.32
N ALA A 187 -23.09 6.55 -19.64
CA ALA A 187 -23.57 5.25 -19.20
C ALA A 187 -23.27 5.00 -17.70
N GLU A 188 -23.41 6.03 -16.86
CA GLU A 188 -23.12 5.99 -15.42
C GLU A 188 -23.85 4.89 -14.64
N LYS A 189 -24.94 4.32 -15.19
CA LYS A 189 -25.68 3.22 -14.57
C LYS A 189 -25.20 1.82 -14.94
N SER A 190 -24.48 1.61 -16.05
CA SER A 190 -24.14 0.26 -16.57
C SER A 190 -22.64 -0.10 -16.53
N THR A 191 -21.79 0.77 -15.98
CA THR A 191 -20.33 0.59 -15.96
C THR A 191 -19.71 0.77 -14.58
N LYS A 192 -20.53 0.67 -13.53
CA LYS A 192 -20.09 0.69 -12.13
C LYS A 192 -19.41 -0.64 -11.83
N ILE A 193 -18.18 -0.58 -11.34
CA ILE A 193 -17.51 -1.77 -10.81
C ILE A 193 -18.14 -2.04 -9.45
N GLU A 194 -18.67 -3.25 -9.30
CA GLU A 194 -19.22 -3.77 -8.06
C GLU A 194 -18.28 -4.85 -7.55
N GLU A 195 -18.09 -4.89 -6.24
CA GLU A 195 -17.28 -5.89 -5.54
C GLU A 195 -18.07 -6.36 -4.32
N THR A 196 -17.86 -7.60 -3.89
CA THR A 196 -18.36 -8.06 -2.59
C THR A 196 -17.67 -7.30 -1.45
N VAL A 197 -18.19 -7.43 -0.24
CA VAL A 197 -17.57 -6.86 0.97
C VAL A 197 -16.13 -7.35 1.13
N GLU A 198 -15.87 -8.64 0.91
CA GLU A 198 -14.55 -9.25 1.00
C GLU A 198 -13.58 -8.61 0.00
N GLN A 199 -14.00 -8.50 -1.26
CA GLN A 199 -13.19 -7.89 -2.31
C GLN A 199 -12.90 -6.41 -2.01
N ALA A 200 -13.90 -5.65 -1.53
CA ALA A 200 -13.73 -4.26 -1.16
C ALA A 200 -12.76 -4.08 0.03
N ILE A 201 -12.85 -4.95 1.05
CA ILE A 201 -11.90 -4.96 2.17
C ILE A 201 -10.50 -5.30 1.66
N ALA A 202 -10.35 -6.29 0.77
CA ALA A 202 -9.04 -6.59 0.19
C ALA A 202 -8.46 -5.33 -0.49
N LEU A 203 -9.21 -4.67 -1.37
CA LEU A 203 -8.73 -3.44 -2.02
C LEU A 203 -8.38 -2.33 -1.03
N LEU A 204 -9.13 -2.19 0.07
CA LEU A 204 -8.87 -1.20 1.12
C LEU A 204 -7.45 -1.32 1.69
N TYR A 205 -6.95 -2.55 1.83
CA TYR A 205 -5.64 -2.82 2.40
C TYR A 205 -4.51 -2.87 1.37
N ALA A 206 -4.80 -2.78 0.08
CA ALA A 206 -3.78 -2.82 -0.97
C ALA A 206 -2.67 -1.75 -0.82
N PRO A 207 -2.95 -0.50 -0.38
CA PRO A 207 -1.89 0.50 -0.18
C PRO A 207 -0.89 0.11 0.90
N VAL A 208 -1.28 -0.70 1.89
CA VAL A 208 -0.39 -1.12 3.00
C VAL A 208 0.73 -2.00 2.46
N ALA A 209 0.40 -2.91 1.55
CA ALA A 209 1.33 -3.90 1.02
C ALA A 209 2.10 -3.41 -0.22
N CYS A 210 1.72 -2.29 -0.85
CA CYS A 210 2.49 -1.72 -1.96
C CYS A 210 3.94 -1.34 -1.54
N ILE A 211 4.84 -1.28 -2.53
CA ILE A 211 6.18 -0.71 -2.38
C ILE A 211 6.25 0.59 -3.17
N TYR A 212 6.85 1.62 -2.57
CA TYR A 212 6.80 2.99 -3.04
C TYR A 212 8.20 3.53 -3.29
N TYR A 213 8.38 4.22 -4.43
CA TYR A 213 9.64 4.86 -4.78
C TYR A 213 9.42 6.26 -5.35
N LEU A 214 10.44 7.10 -5.19
CA LEU A 214 10.59 8.36 -5.89
C LEU A 214 11.23 8.13 -7.26
N VAL A 215 10.60 8.63 -8.32
CA VAL A 215 11.17 8.54 -9.67
C VAL A 215 12.07 9.75 -9.90
N ARG A 216 13.35 9.50 -10.17
CA ARG A 216 14.31 10.51 -10.63
C ARG A 216 15.01 10.00 -11.87
N SER A 217 14.68 10.59 -13.01
CA SER A 217 15.35 10.31 -14.28
C SER A 217 15.84 11.61 -14.90
N ARG A 218 17.05 11.57 -15.47
CA ARG A 218 17.53 12.64 -16.37
C ARG A 218 17.00 12.47 -17.80
N ILE A 219 16.56 11.26 -18.13
CA ILE A 219 16.14 10.84 -19.48
C ILE A 219 14.63 11.05 -19.65
N HIS A 220 13.84 10.72 -18.63
CA HIS A 220 12.41 11.03 -18.62
C HIS A 220 12.20 12.46 -18.13
N ASN A 221 11.45 13.23 -18.92
CA ASN A 221 11.02 14.59 -18.61
C ASN A 221 10.51 14.69 -17.15
N GLN A 222 10.70 15.83 -16.47
CA GLN A 222 10.45 16.10 -15.03
C GLN A 222 9.02 15.79 -14.48
N LYS A 223 8.19 15.11 -15.28
CA LYS A 223 6.79 14.80 -15.09
C LYS A 223 6.57 13.57 -14.22
N ALA A 224 7.37 12.51 -14.35
CA ALA A 224 7.23 11.29 -13.53
C ALA A 224 7.88 11.48 -12.16
N GLN A 225 7.11 11.31 -11.09
CA GLN A 225 7.57 11.64 -9.73
C GLN A 225 7.55 10.45 -8.77
N TYR A 226 6.68 9.47 -9.01
CA TYR A 226 6.43 8.38 -8.06
C TYR A 226 6.20 7.06 -8.80
N ALA A 227 6.68 5.97 -8.21
CA ALA A 227 6.43 4.61 -8.67
C ALA A 227 5.75 3.81 -7.55
N VAL A 228 4.72 3.06 -7.91
CA VAL A 228 4.03 2.10 -7.06
C VAL A 228 4.26 0.72 -7.64
N VAL A 229 4.86 -0.16 -6.85
CA VAL A 229 5.09 -1.56 -7.19
C VAL A 229 4.05 -2.41 -6.46
N ILE A 230 3.41 -3.28 -7.24
CA ILE A 230 2.35 -4.23 -6.84
C ILE A 230 2.90 -5.65 -7.07
N PRO A 231 3.53 -6.26 -6.06
CA PRO A 231 3.99 -7.65 -6.11
C PRO A 231 2.86 -8.64 -6.39
N VAL A 232 3.17 -9.72 -7.10
CA VAL A 232 2.24 -10.85 -7.28
C VAL A 232 2.37 -11.78 -6.08
N ILE A 233 1.39 -11.71 -5.17
CA ILE A 233 1.41 -12.43 -3.90
C ILE A 233 1.03 -13.90 -4.11
N THR A 234 1.86 -14.80 -3.61
CA THR A 234 1.62 -16.25 -3.58
C THR A 234 1.57 -16.83 -2.17
N ASN A 235 2.12 -16.11 -1.19
CA ASN A 235 2.13 -16.47 0.22
C ASN A 235 2.02 -15.20 1.08
N LEU A 236 0.95 -15.09 1.87
CA LEU A 236 0.66 -13.94 2.73
C LEU A 236 1.73 -13.75 3.82
N GLU A 237 2.14 -14.85 4.45
CA GLU A 237 3.02 -14.80 5.61
C GLU A 237 4.45 -14.45 5.23
N SER A 238 4.96 -15.12 4.20
CA SER A 238 6.29 -14.84 3.68
C SER A 238 6.39 -13.41 3.18
N TYR A 239 5.39 -12.94 2.43
CA TYR A 239 5.40 -11.58 1.92
C TYR A 239 5.35 -10.54 3.05
N ALA A 240 4.55 -10.78 4.10
CA ALA A 240 4.46 -9.87 5.23
C ALA A 240 5.84 -9.64 5.88
N LEU A 241 6.64 -10.71 6.05
CA LEU A 241 8.01 -10.62 6.56
C LEU A 241 8.92 -9.87 5.59
N GLN A 242 8.93 -10.29 4.31
CA GLN A 242 9.77 -9.68 3.28
C GLN A 242 9.51 -8.19 3.13
N ARG A 243 8.24 -7.77 3.14
CA ARG A 243 7.84 -6.37 2.96
C ARG A 243 8.26 -5.50 4.14
N LEU A 244 8.31 -6.02 5.36
CA LEU A 244 8.77 -5.28 6.53
C LEU A 244 10.26 -4.98 6.46
N GLU A 245 11.09 -5.89 5.92
CA GLU A 245 12.53 -5.64 5.72
C GLU A 245 12.78 -4.42 4.81
N LEU A 246 11.94 -4.22 3.80
CA LEU A 246 12.02 -3.06 2.90
C LEU A 246 11.73 -1.72 3.59
N ASN A 247 11.25 -1.71 4.84
CA ASN A 247 11.08 -0.46 5.58
C ASN A 247 12.43 0.21 5.88
N HIS A 248 13.50 -0.57 5.99
CA HIS A 248 14.84 -0.10 6.39
C HIS A 248 15.69 0.38 5.22
N LEU A 249 15.12 0.49 4.02
CA LEU A 249 15.80 1.12 2.89
C LEU A 249 16.22 2.54 3.25
N SER A 250 17.46 2.88 2.93
CA SER A 250 17.97 4.24 3.05
C SER A 250 17.24 5.18 2.09
N TYR A 251 17.30 6.48 2.35
CA TYR A 251 16.65 7.46 1.48
C TYR A 251 17.13 7.39 0.03
N GLN A 252 18.39 7.02 -0.21
CA GLN A 252 18.94 6.85 -1.56
C GLN A 252 18.38 5.62 -2.27
N GLU A 253 18.08 4.57 -1.52
CA GLU A 253 17.48 3.35 -2.04
C GLU A 253 15.99 3.52 -2.38
N LEU A 254 15.35 4.59 -1.90
CA LEU A 254 13.98 4.96 -2.29
C LEU A 254 13.88 5.61 -3.67
N TYR A 255 15.01 5.84 -4.36
CA TYR A 255 15.03 6.37 -5.72
C TYR A 255 15.13 5.29 -6.79
N VAL A 256 14.38 5.51 -7.87
CA VAL A 256 14.35 4.67 -9.08
C VAL A 256 14.33 5.56 -10.32
N THR A 257 14.80 5.01 -11.44
CA THR A 257 14.88 5.73 -12.72
C THR A 257 13.66 5.54 -13.64
N GLY A 258 12.82 4.54 -13.36
CA GLY A 258 11.61 4.23 -14.14
C GLY A 258 10.95 2.91 -13.71
N THR A 259 10.03 2.39 -14.53
CA THR A 259 9.27 1.16 -14.22
C THR A 259 10.16 -0.08 -14.11
N GLY A 260 11.11 -0.24 -15.02
CA GLY A 260 12.04 -1.39 -15.04
C GLY A 260 12.91 -1.45 -13.80
N ASP A 261 13.54 -0.32 -13.45
CA ASP A 261 14.38 -0.21 -12.25
C ASP A 261 13.58 -0.46 -10.98
N ALA A 262 12.42 0.20 -10.81
CA ALA A 262 11.57 -0.01 -9.64
C ALA A 262 11.13 -1.48 -9.47
N GLY A 263 10.75 -2.14 -10.56
CA GLY A 263 10.33 -3.54 -10.51
C GLY A 263 11.47 -4.48 -10.18
N LEU A 264 12.61 -4.35 -10.85
CA LEU A 264 13.79 -5.20 -10.60
C LEU A 264 14.34 -4.96 -9.19
N LYS A 265 14.40 -3.71 -8.74
CA LYS A 265 14.81 -3.33 -7.39
C LYS A 265 13.96 -4.00 -6.33
N SER A 266 12.64 -3.89 -6.43
CA SER A 266 11.73 -4.55 -5.49
C SER A 266 11.89 -6.06 -5.49
N LEU A 267 11.95 -6.69 -6.68
CA LEU A 267 12.10 -8.14 -6.78
C LEU A 267 13.46 -8.62 -6.24
N TYR A 268 14.51 -7.81 -6.39
CA TYR A 268 15.82 -8.07 -5.78
C TYR A 268 15.72 -8.05 -4.25
N TYR A 269 15.25 -6.96 -3.64
CA TYR A 269 15.15 -6.88 -2.17
C TYR A 269 14.22 -7.93 -1.57
N LEU A 270 13.09 -8.22 -2.22
CA LEU A 270 12.18 -9.29 -1.80
C LEU A 270 12.82 -10.68 -1.92
N ALA A 271 13.74 -10.89 -2.86
CA ALA A 271 14.44 -12.16 -3.05
C ALA A 271 15.66 -12.34 -2.14
N THR A 272 16.25 -11.24 -1.65
CA THR A 272 17.42 -11.22 -0.77
C THR A 272 17.08 -10.99 0.70
N SER A 273 15.79 -10.89 1.04
CA SER A 273 15.36 -10.88 2.44
C SER A 273 15.91 -12.11 3.16
N GLN A 274 16.15 -11.99 4.46
CA GLN A 274 16.73 -13.06 5.29
C GLN A 274 15.83 -14.30 5.44
N THR A 275 14.63 -14.27 4.84
CA THR A 275 13.70 -15.39 4.80
C THR A 275 14.17 -16.45 3.79
N THR A 276 14.45 -17.67 4.25
CA THR A 276 14.68 -18.88 3.44
C THR A 276 13.38 -19.40 2.81
N ASP A 277 12.57 -18.51 2.23
CA ASP A 277 11.29 -18.88 1.63
C ASP A 277 11.49 -19.45 0.22
N PRO A 278 11.03 -20.68 -0.06
CA PRO A 278 11.00 -21.22 -1.42
C PRO A 278 10.03 -20.43 -2.34
N ASN A 279 9.04 -19.72 -1.79
CA ASN A 279 8.02 -18.97 -2.52
C ASN A 279 8.42 -17.52 -2.82
N LYS A 280 9.66 -17.30 -3.27
CA LYS A 280 10.14 -15.95 -3.58
C LYS A 280 9.24 -15.27 -4.60
N ILE A 281 8.91 -14.00 -4.35
CA ILE A 281 8.17 -13.18 -5.29
C ILE A 281 9.03 -12.96 -6.54
N GLN A 282 8.54 -13.43 -7.70
CA GLN A 282 9.25 -13.34 -8.98
C GLN A 282 8.61 -12.35 -9.95
N LYS A 283 7.43 -11.82 -9.64
CA LYS A 283 6.67 -10.95 -10.55
C LYS A 283 6.10 -9.76 -9.79
N CYS A 284 6.07 -8.61 -10.43
CA CYS A 284 5.39 -7.44 -9.93
C CYS A 284 4.85 -6.59 -11.08
N LYS A 285 3.77 -5.87 -10.83
CA LYS A 285 3.26 -4.81 -11.70
C LYS A 285 3.75 -3.48 -11.16
N VAL A 286 4.35 -2.67 -12.01
CA VAL A 286 4.83 -1.33 -11.65
C VAL A 286 3.99 -0.29 -12.35
N ILE A 287 3.58 0.73 -11.61
CA ILE A 287 2.85 1.89 -12.13
C ILE A 287 3.66 3.14 -11.79
N VAL A 288 4.06 3.90 -12.81
CA VAL A 288 4.70 5.21 -12.63
C VAL A 288 3.66 6.31 -12.85
N TYR A 289 3.60 7.25 -11.91
CA TYR A 289 2.69 8.37 -11.93
C TYR A 289 3.43 9.68 -12.22
N GLY A 290 2.82 10.52 -13.05
CA GLY A 290 3.38 11.82 -13.39
C GLY A 290 2.36 12.90 -13.75
N THR A 291 2.81 14.15 -13.81
CA THR A 291 2.00 15.31 -14.22
C THR A 291 2.06 15.51 -15.72
N PHE A 292 0.92 15.42 -16.41
CA PHE A 292 0.82 15.82 -17.82
C PHE A 292 0.39 17.29 -17.95
N THR A 293 0.79 17.93 -19.04
CA THR A 293 0.70 19.39 -19.27
C THR A 293 -0.72 19.96 -19.34
N TRP A 294 -1.75 19.13 -19.51
CA TRP A 294 -3.14 19.56 -19.71
C TRP A 294 -4.04 19.44 -18.46
N SER A 295 -3.60 18.76 -17.40
CA SER A 295 -4.28 18.74 -16.10
C SER A 295 -3.25 18.74 -14.97
N LYS A 296 -3.08 19.90 -14.32
CA LYS A 296 -2.18 20.05 -13.16
C LYS A 296 -2.72 19.38 -11.89
N GLN A 297 -4.02 19.06 -11.86
CA GLN A 297 -4.71 18.55 -10.67
C GLN A 297 -4.72 17.02 -10.59
N GLN A 298 -4.59 16.30 -11.72
CA GLN A 298 -4.60 14.84 -11.78
C GLN A 298 -3.30 14.31 -12.37
N LYS A 299 -2.65 13.37 -11.66
CA LYS A 299 -1.47 12.69 -12.17
C LYS A 299 -1.97 11.50 -12.95
N VAL A 300 -1.66 11.48 -14.23
CA VAL A 300 -2.06 10.39 -15.10
C VAL A 300 -1.01 9.29 -14.97
N ARG A 301 -1.45 8.04 -15.09
CA ARG A 301 -0.55 6.89 -15.23
C ARG A 301 0.37 7.14 -16.42
N GLY A 302 1.65 7.35 -16.14
CA GLY A 302 2.66 7.63 -17.15
C GLY A 302 3.16 6.36 -17.82
N ASP A 303 3.33 5.28 -17.05
CA ASP A 303 3.78 3.98 -17.54
C ASP A 303 3.29 2.85 -16.62
N VAL A 304 2.97 1.69 -17.21
CA VAL A 304 2.55 0.48 -16.49
C VAL A 304 3.25 -0.72 -17.10
N LYS A 305 4.02 -1.46 -16.29
CA LYS A 305 4.77 -2.63 -16.77
C LYS A 305 4.66 -3.81 -15.82
N LEU A 306 4.45 -5.00 -16.37
CA LEU A 306 4.62 -6.25 -15.65
C LEU A 306 6.11 -6.66 -15.76
N ILE A 307 6.77 -6.79 -14.63
CA ILE A 307 8.17 -7.19 -14.53
C ILE A 307 8.22 -8.60 -13.95
N LYS A 308 9.05 -9.44 -14.56
CA LYS A 308 9.38 -10.78 -14.07
C LYS A 308 10.89 -10.86 -13.86
N SER A 309 11.31 -11.40 -12.74
CA SER A 309 12.71 -11.72 -12.47
C SER A 309 12.95 -13.22 -12.47
N THR A 310 14.17 -13.59 -12.84
CA THR A 310 14.74 -14.93 -12.73
C THR A 310 15.99 -14.86 -11.85
N VAL A 311 16.54 -16.00 -11.45
CA VAL A 311 17.79 -16.05 -10.69
C VAL A 311 18.91 -15.29 -11.41
N ALA A 312 19.04 -15.49 -12.73
CA ALA A 312 20.04 -14.79 -13.54
C ALA A 312 19.82 -13.27 -13.59
N VAL A 313 18.56 -12.82 -13.74
CA VAL A 313 18.23 -11.39 -13.75
C VAL A 313 18.50 -10.74 -12.39
N ASN A 314 18.14 -11.40 -11.29
CA ASN A 314 18.45 -10.92 -9.95
C ASN A 314 19.96 -10.84 -9.72
N HIS A 315 20.72 -11.83 -10.17
CA HIS A 315 22.19 -11.82 -10.07
C HIS A 315 22.81 -10.66 -10.85
N HIS A 316 22.39 -10.42 -12.09
CA HIS A 316 22.86 -9.27 -12.87
C HIS A 316 22.47 -7.93 -12.21
N TYR A 317 21.25 -7.81 -11.70
CA TYR A 317 20.83 -6.61 -10.99
C TYR A 317 21.67 -6.36 -9.74
N GLN A 318 21.98 -7.41 -8.97
CA GLN A 318 22.86 -7.33 -7.80
C GLN A 318 24.26 -6.82 -8.20
N LEU A 319 24.85 -7.37 -9.26
CA LEU A 319 26.16 -6.93 -9.75
C LEU A 319 26.13 -5.45 -10.16
N ILE A 320 25.11 -5.02 -10.92
CA ILE A 320 24.96 -3.62 -11.33
C ILE A 320 24.80 -2.71 -10.11
N HIS A 321 23.97 -3.11 -9.15
CA HIS A 321 23.71 -2.32 -7.95
C HIS A 321 24.98 -2.15 -7.10
N HIS A 322 25.80 -3.21 -7.00
CA HIS A 322 27.07 -3.18 -6.27
C HIS A 322 28.15 -2.35 -6.98
N LEU A 323 28.26 -2.50 -8.30
CA LEU A 323 29.28 -1.81 -9.11
C LEU A 323 28.94 -0.33 -9.35
N PHE A 324 27.66 0.02 -9.37
CA PHE A 324 27.16 1.36 -9.67
C PHE A 324 26.17 1.84 -8.60
N PRO A 325 26.64 2.07 -7.35
CA PRO A 325 25.77 2.53 -6.27
C PRO A 325 25.20 3.92 -6.56
N ASN A 326 23.98 4.17 -6.07
CA ASN A 326 23.38 5.50 -6.09
C ASN A 326 24.29 6.50 -5.36
N ARG A 327 24.45 7.70 -5.92
CA ARG A 327 25.23 8.79 -5.29
C ARG A 327 24.37 10.04 -5.15
N ALA A 328 24.45 10.69 -4.00
CA ALA A 328 23.89 12.03 -3.83
C ALA A 328 24.62 13.01 -4.76
N VAL A 329 23.87 13.73 -5.60
CA VAL A 329 24.41 14.79 -6.46
C VAL A 329 23.92 16.12 -5.92
N LYS A 330 24.84 16.98 -5.47
CA LYS A 330 24.50 18.36 -5.09
C LYS A 330 23.88 19.06 -6.30
N PRO A 331 22.68 19.66 -6.18
CA PRO A 331 22.08 20.38 -7.29
C PRO A 331 22.96 21.59 -7.63
N LYS A 332 23.35 21.73 -8.90
CA LYS A 332 24.21 22.85 -9.35
C LYS A 332 23.53 24.23 -9.23
N LYS A 333 22.24 24.30 -8.89
CA LYS A 333 21.48 25.52 -8.54
C LYS A 333 20.36 25.16 -7.55
N LYS A 334 20.01 26.07 -6.63
CA LYS A 334 18.81 25.99 -5.77
C LYS A 334 17.56 25.88 -6.66
N VAL A 335 17.13 24.67 -6.97
CA VAL A 335 15.80 24.44 -7.53
C VAL A 335 14.91 24.11 -6.33
N LEU A 336 14.14 25.11 -5.90
CA LEU A 336 12.97 24.90 -5.06
C LEU A 336 12.04 23.92 -5.78
N LEU A 337 11.92 22.70 -5.28
CA LEU A 337 10.91 21.74 -5.74
C LEU A 337 9.69 21.91 -4.83
N LEU A 338 8.60 22.38 -5.44
CA LEU A 338 7.24 22.47 -4.87
C LEU A 338 6.54 21.10 -4.93
#